data_AF-A0AAN9D247-F1
#
_entry.id   AF-A0AAN9D247-F1
#
_cell.length_a   1.000
_cell.length_b   1.000
_cell.length_c   1.000
_cell.angle_alpha   90.00
_cell.angle_beta   90.00
_cell.angle_gamma   90.00
#
_symmetry.space_group_name_H-M   'P 1'
#
loop_
_entity.id
_entity.type
_entity.pdbx_description
1 polymer ?
#
loop_
_entity_poly.entity_id
_entity_poly.type
_entity_poly.pdbx_seq_one_letter_code
_entity_poly.pdbx_strand_id
1 'polypeptide(L)'
;MNIVIRRYQPSDREAVERVFRDGIEEHISPAFMYAMTRPLHIAVSLFFYIGSYVWSGQSVLLALVSGGAWIGLVFFCCYEFYAGYVRARLNTDMHDIPGYYLSNPDNCFWVAEAEMSGRPQVLGMVAVEGKNVPGSDGEKYGEVYRMIVSSSCRRSGLGRQLAKTAEDFCRERGFSKIELSTSSTQRAAVALYFKLGFKLILVHTRSEFPKWMIWVTRATILTMEKNI
;
A
#
# COMPACT_ATOMS: atom_id res chain seq x y z
N MET A 1 -23.85 -11.04 1.45
CA MET A 1 -22.66 -11.30 0.62
C MET A 1 -21.86 -12.40 1.29
N ASN A 2 -21.82 -13.59 0.68
CA ASN A 2 -21.05 -14.70 1.23
C ASN A 2 -19.61 -14.56 0.70
N ILE A 3 -18.66 -14.26 1.58
CA ILE A 3 -17.25 -14.09 1.22
C ILE A 3 -16.53 -15.38 1.54
N VAL A 4 -15.79 -15.91 0.56
CA VAL A 4 -14.95 -17.09 0.70
C VAL A 4 -13.50 -16.66 0.57
N ILE A 5 -12.68 -16.98 1.58
CA ILE A 5 -11.23 -16.81 1.50
C ILE A 5 -10.64 -18.15 1.08
N ARG A 6 -9.93 -18.15 -0.05
CA ARG A 6 -9.28 -19.35 -0.60
C ARG A 6 -7.88 -19.02 -1.10
N ARG A 7 -7.09 -20.06 -1.35
CA ARG A 7 -5.78 -19.90 -1.99
C ARG A 7 -5.93 -19.35 -3.41
N TYR A 8 -4.95 -18.58 -3.82
CA TYR A 8 -4.82 -18.05 -5.17
C TYR A 8 -4.83 -19.16 -6.22
N GLN A 9 -5.49 -18.90 -7.34
CA GLN A 9 -5.45 -19.71 -8.55
C GLN A 9 -4.92 -18.88 -9.72
N PRO A 10 -4.26 -19.48 -10.72
CA PRO A 10 -3.75 -18.75 -11.89
C PRO A 10 -4.82 -17.95 -12.66
N SER A 11 -6.08 -18.40 -12.63
CA SER A 11 -7.24 -17.70 -13.18
C SER A 11 -7.54 -16.36 -12.49
N ASP A 12 -7.09 -16.16 -11.25
CA ASP A 12 -7.33 -14.93 -10.48
C ASP A 12 -6.38 -13.79 -10.86
N ARG A 13 -5.36 -14.05 -11.70
CA ARG A 13 -4.28 -13.10 -12.00
C ARG A 13 -4.79 -11.71 -12.34
N GLU A 14 -5.64 -11.58 -13.35
CA GLU A 14 -6.14 -10.27 -13.77
C GLU A 14 -6.96 -9.56 -12.67
N ALA A 15 -7.73 -10.33 -11.89
CA ALA A 15 -8.55 -9.78 -10.81
C ALA A 15 -7.68 -9.31 -9.64
N VAL A 16 -6.64 -10.06 -9.28
CA VAL A 16 -5.67 -9.71 -8.24
C VAL A 16 -4.85 -8.49 -8.64
N GLU A 17 -4.33 -8.44 -9.86
CA GLU A 17 -3.60 -7.29 -10.37
C GLU A 17 -4.46 -6.02 -10.39
N ARG A 18 -5.75 -6.15 -10.75
CA ARG A 18 -6.72 -5.04 -10.71
C ARG A 18 -6.98 -4.56 -9.29
N VAL A 19 -7.31 -5.46 -8.36
CA VAL A 19 -7.53 -5.10 -6.95
C VAL A 19 -6.28 -4.48 -6.33
N PHE A 20 -5.09 -4.95 -6.73
CA PHE A 20 -3.81 -4.38 -6.28
C PHE A 20 -3.63 -2.95 -6.77
N ARG A 21 -3.77 -2.76 -8.09
CA ARG A 21 -3.67 -1.46 -8.74
C ARG A 21 -4.66 -0.47 -8.12
N ASP A 22 -5.94 -0.80 -8.14
CA ASP A 22 -7.01 0.07 -7.67
C ASP A 22 -6.82 0.41 -6.18
N GLY A 23 -6.45 -0.59 -5.37
CA GLY A 23 -6.25 -0.42 -3.93
C GLY A 23 -5.04 0.43 -3.54
N ILE A 24 -4.02 0.53 -4.40
CA ILE A 24 -2.85 1.40 -4.16
C ILE A 24 -3.05 2.77 -4.80
N GLU A 25 -3.53 2.83 -6.04
CA GLU A 25 -3.69 4.08 -6.81
C GLU A 25 -4.81 4.97 -6.25
N GLU A 26 -5.80 4.42 -5.54
CA GLU A 26 -6.80 5.24 -4.84
C GLU A 26 -6.22 6.22 -3.80
N HIS A 27 -4.99 5.97 -3.35
CA HIS A 27 -4.29 6.85 -2.41
C HIS A 27 -3.63 8.06 -3.06
N ILE A 28 -3.56 8.12 -4.39
CA ILE A 28 -2.95 9.23 -5.15
C ILE A 28 -3.66 10.55 -4.81
N SER A 29 -4.98 10.62 -4.97
CA SER A 29 -5.74 11.85 -4.75
C SER A 29 -5.72 12.29 -3.28
N PRO A 30 -5.96 11.42 -2.27
CA PRO A 30 -5.81 11.79 -0.86
C PRO A 30 -4.40 12.26 -0.49
N ALA A 31 -3.36 11.62 -1.02
CA ALA A 31 -1.98 12.03 -0.75
C ALA A 31 -1.66 13.40 -1.36
N PHE A 32 -2.11 13.65 -2.59
CA PHE A 32 -1.98 14.95 -3.24
C PHE A 32 -2.70 16.05 -2.46
N MET A 33 -3.96 15.83 -2.08
CA MET A 33 -4.72 16.79 -1.27
C MET A 33 -4.06 17.05 0.09
N TYR A 34 -3.55 15.99 0.73
CA TYR A 34 -2.81 16.12 1.97
C TYR A 34 -1.51 16.92 1.78
N ALA A 35 -0.77 16.73 0.69
CA ALA A 35 0.44 17.49 0.40
C ALA A 35 0.13 18.98 0.16
N MET A 36 -0.90 19.28 -0.65
CA MET A 36 -1.30 20.65 -1.01
C MET A 36 -1.89 21.46 0.14
N THR A 37 -2.41 20.81 1.18
CA THR A 37 -2.98 21.48 2.37
C THR A 37 -1.91 21.85 3.42
N ARG A 38 -0.63 21.52 3.20
CA ARG A 38 0.44 21.83 4.16
C ARG A 38 0.94 23.27 4.00
N PRO A 39 1.27 23.96 5.11
CA PRO A 39 1.75 25.35 5.07
C PRO A 39 2.92 25.57 4.11
N LEU A 40 3.84 24.60 4.01
CA LEU A 40 4.98 24.69 3.11
C LEU A 40 4.57 24.69 1.62
N HIS A 41 3.73 23.74 1.20
CA HIS A 41 3.28 23.68 -0.20
C HIS A 41 2.36 24.85 -0.54
N ILE A 42 1.55 25.33 0.41
CA ILE A 42 0.77 26.56 0.26
C ILE A 42 1.70 27.76 0.04
N ALA A 43 2.72 27.94 0.89
CA ALA A 43 3.68 29.04 0.78
C ALA A 43 4.45 28.99 -0.56
N VAL A 44 4.91 27.81 -0.97
CA VAL A 44 5.59 27.63 -2.26
C VAL A 44 4.64 27.90 -3.43
N SER A 45 3.37 27.49 -3.34
CA SER A 45 2.37 27.78 -4.38
C SER A 45 2.13 29.28 -4.49
N LEU A 46 1.92 29.97 -3.36
CA LEU A 46 1.78 31.43 -3.30
C LEU A 46 3.02 32.14 -3.84
N PHE A 47 4.21 31.62 -3.54
CA PHE A 47 5.46 32.15 -4.09
C PHE A 47 5.49 32.04 -5.62
N PHE A 48 5.10 30.90 -6.20
CA PHE A 48 5.02 30.76 -7.65
C PHE A 48 3.97 31.68 -8.26
N TYR A 49 2.77 31.79 -7.68
CA TYR A 49 1.72 32.69 -8.20
C TYR A 49 2.11 34.18 -8.08
N ILE A 50 2.48 34.63 -6.89
CA ILE A 50 2.75 36.06 -6.62
C ILE A 50 4.09 36.47 -7.24
N GLY A 51 5.13 35.65 -7.09
CA GLY A 51 6.47 35.95 -7.60
C GLY A 51 6.49 36.06 -9.11
N SER A 52 5.84 35.13 -9.82
CA SER A 52 5.75 35.21 -11.28
C SER A 52 4.86 36.36 -11.75
N TYR A 53 3.78 36.69 -11.05
CA TYR A 53 2.95 37.86 -11.36
C TYR A 53 3.76 39.16 -11.29
N VAL A 54 4.54 39.36 -10.22
CA VAL A 54 5.34 40.58 -10.04
C VAL A 54 6.49 40.64 -11.06
N TRP A 55 7.22 39.54 -11.26
CA TRP A 55 8.35 39.51 -12.20
C TRP A 55 7.89 39.71 -13.65
N SER A 56 6.77 39.10 -14.04
CA SER A 56 6.26 39.20 -15.41
C SER A 56 5.57 40.52 -15.76
N GLY A 57 5.66 41.54 -14.90
CA GLY A 57 5.00 42.83 -15.13
C GLY A 57 3.47 42.71 -15.05
N GLN A 58 2.97 42.00 -14.03
CA GLN A 58 1.54 41.79 -13.76
C GLN A 58 0.81 40.89 -14.77
N SER A 59 1.52 39.96 -15.42
CA SER A 59 0.89 38.99 -16.31
C SER A 59 0.18 37.88 -15.53
N VAL A 60 -1.16 37.87 -15.61
CA VAL A 60 -2.00 36.83 -14.97
C VAL A 60 -1.76 35.46 -15.60
N LEU A 61 -1.54 35.40 -16.92
CA LEU A 61 -1.33 34.14 -17.64
C LEU A 61 -0.08 33.40 -17.13
N LEU A 62 1.04 34.12 -16.99
CA LEU A 62 2.29 33.53 -16.52
C LEU A 62 2.19 33.08 -15.06
N ALA A 63 1.42 33.81 -14.24
CA ALA A 63 1.12 33.40 -12.87
C ALA A 63 0.33 32.11 -12.79
N LEU A 64 -0.73 31.98 -13.60
CA LEU A 64 -1.53 30.76 -13.65
C LEU A 64 -0.73 29.56 -14.15
N VAL A 65 0.09 29.74 -15.19
CA VAL A 65 0.95 28.67 -15.73
C VAL A 65 1.98 28.23 -14.70
N SER A 66 2.65 29.17 -14.02
CA SER A 66 3.69 28.85 -13.04
C SER A 66 3.13 28.11 -11.82
N GLY A 67 2.06 28.63 -11.21
CA GLY A 67 1.43 27.96 -10.08
C GLY A 67 0.77 26.64 -10.49
N GLY A 68 0.13 26.58 -11.66
CA GLY A 68 -0.42 25.35 -12.23
C GLY A 68 0.65 24.29 -12.49
N ALA A 69 1.83 24.67 -12.98
CA ALA A 69 2.96 23.77 -13.18
C ALA A 69 3.48 23.21 -11.86
N TRP A 70 3.56 24.01 -10.79
CA TRP A 70 3.92 23.53 -9.45
C TRP A 70 2.90 22.51 -8.92
N ILE A 71 1.60 22.81 -9.02
CA ILE A 71 0.53 21.90 -8.59
C ILE A 71 0.58 20.60 -9.40
N GLY A 72 0.74 20.70 -10.73
CA GLY A 72 0.89 19.56 -11.62
C GLY A 72 2.11 18.71 -11.30
N LEU A 73 3.24 19.33 -10.94
CA LEU A 73 4.44 18.63 -10.49
C LEU A 73 4.19 17.86 -9.19
N VAL A 74 3.54 18.47 -8.20
CA VAL A 74 3.18 17.79 -6.94
C VAL A 74 2.26 16.59 -7.22
N PHE A 75 1.26 16.76 -8.08
CA PHE A 75 0.37 15.67 -8.50
C PHE A 75 1.15 14.55 -9.21
N PHE A 76 2.01 14.89 -10.17
CA PHE A 76 2.85 13.93 -10.88
C PHE A 76 3.76 13.15 -9.93
N CYS A 77 4.35 13.81 -8.93
CA CYS A 77 5.18 13.13 -7.93
C CYS A 77 4.36 12.16 -7.08
N CYS A 78 3.14 12.52 -6.68
CA CYS A 78 2.23 11.60 -5.99
C CYS A 78 1.85 10.42 -6.91
N TYR A 79 1.50 10.69 -8.17
CA TYR A 79 1.14 9.67 -9.14
C TYR A 79 2.30 8.67 -9.34
N GLU A 80 3.50 9.15 -9.64
CA GLU A 80 4.68 8.30 -9.85
C GLU A 80 5.06 7.51 -8.59
N PHE A 81 4.88 8.06 -7.40
CA PHE A 81 5.13 7.34 -6.15
C PHE A 81 4.22 6.10 -6.01
N TYR A 82 2.92 6.21 -6.27
CA TYR A 82 1.98 5.09 -6.14
C TYR A 82 1.97 4.19 -7.38
N ALA A 83 1.83 4.75 -8.58
CA ALA A 83 1.80 3.99 -9.84
C ALA A 83 3.17 3.36 -10.15
N GLY A 84 4.27 4.01 -9.78
CA GLY A 84 5.61 3.42 -9.82
C GLY A 84 5.74 2.22 -8.89
N TYR A 85 5.19 2.31 -7.67
CA TYR A 85 5.19 1.18 -6.73
C TYR A 85 4.38 0.00 -7.28
N VAL A 86 3.19 0.27 -7.84
CA VAL A 86 2.37 -0.77 -8.49
C VAL A 86 3.14 -1.43 -9.63
N ARG A 87 3.73 -0.64 -10.55
CA ARG A 87 4.53 -1.16 -11.66
C ARG A 87 5.72 -2.00 -11.17
N ALA A 88 6.41 -1.57 -10.12
CA ALA A 88 7.54 -2.31 -9.57
C ALA A 88 7.08 -3.68 -9.04
N ARG A 89 6.03 -3.71 -8.22
CA ARG A 89 5.56 -4.97 -7.59
C ARG A 89 4.90 -5.94 -8.55
N LEU A 90 4.18 -5.43 -9.56
CA LEU A 90 3.65 -6.25 -10.65
C LEU A 90 4.74 -6.92 -11.48
N ASN A 91 5.94 -6.35 -11.54
CA ASN A 91 7.09 -6.92 -12.25
C ASN A 91 8.04 -7.74 -11.35
N THR A 92 7.79 -7.81 -10.04
CA THR A 92 8.56 -8.61 -9.08
C THR A 92 7.75 -9.81 -8.59
N ASP A 93 7.46 -9.87 -7.28
CA ASP A 93 6.71 -10.92 -6.60
C ASP A 93 5.34 -11.24 -7.23
N MET A 94 4.66 -10.25 -7.84
CA MET A 94 3.35 -10.48 -8.45
C MET A 94 3.40 -10.90 -9.92
N HIS A 95 4.58 -10.88 -10.57
CA HIS A 95 4.69 -11.31 -11.97
C HIS A 95 4.37 -12.82 -12.10
N ASP A 96 4.84 -13.61 -11.15
CA ASP A 96 4.62 -15.06 -11.08
C ASP A 96 4.27 -15.44 -9.63
N ILE A 97 3.01 -15.18 -9.25
CA ILE A 97 2.49 -15.51 -7.92
C ILE A 97 2.63 -17.00 -7.60
N PRO A 98 2.31 -17.96 -8.50
CA PRO A 98 2.54 -19.38 -8.24
C PRO A 98 4.01 -19.69 -7.94
N GLY A 99 4.93 -19.20 -8.78
CA GLY A 99 6.36 -19.43 -8.59
C GLY A 99 6.94 -18.77 -7.33
N TYR A 100 6.47 -17.58 -6.96
CA TYR A 100 7.00 -16.81 -5.83
C TYR A 100 6.37 -17.20 -4.49
N TYR A 101 5.04 -17.28 -4.41
CA TYR A 101 4.30 -17.46 -3.15
C TYR A 101 3.77 -18.87 -2.93
N LEU A 102 3.64 -19.72 -3.96
CA LEU A 102 3.03 -21.05 -3.82
C LEU A 102 4.02 -22.20 -3.97
N SER A 103 5.25 -21.93 -4.44
CA SER A 103 6.31 -22.93 -4.58
C SER A 103 6.93 -23.35 -3.23
N ASN A 104 7.04 -22.41 -2.29
CA ASN A 104 7.56 -22.66 -0.95
C ASN A 104 6.39 -22.96 0.00
N PRO A 105 6.42 -24.08 0.75
CA PRO A 105 5.39 -24.37 1.75
C PRO A 105 5.24 -23.27 2.79
N ASP A 106 6.30 -22.58 3.18
CA ASP A 106 6.28 -21.51 4.19
C ASP A 106 5.66 -20.20 3.69
N ASN A 107 5.32 -20.14 2.41
CA ASN A 107 4.66 -19.01 1.78
C ASN A 107 3.20 -19.36 1.45
N CYS A 108 2.37 -18.33 1.32
CA CYS A 108 1.03 -18.51 0.75
C CYS A 108 0.44 -17.19 0.25
N PHE A 109 -0.52 -17.31 -0.67
CA PHE A 109 -1.29 -16.18 -1.19
C PHE A 109 -2.77 -16.55 -1.17
N TRP A 110 -3.59 -15.70 -0.55
CA TRP A 110 -5.04 -15.87 -0.49
C TRP A 110 -5.74 -14.75 -1.22
N VAL A 111 -6.89 -15.09 -1.79
CA VAL A 111 -7.87 -14.18 -2.36
C VAL A 111 -9.17 -14.32 -1.59
N ALA A 112 -9.82 -13.19 -1.35
CA ALA A 112 -11.20 -13.16 -0.87
C ALA A 112 -12.10 -12.95 -2.08
N GLU A 113 -12.94 -13.93 -2.37
CA GLU A 113 -13.94 -13.84 -3.43
C GLU A 113 -15.35 -13.75 -2.85
N ALA A 114 -16.22 -13.02 -3.54
CA ALA A 114 -17.65 -13.14 -3.32
C ALA A 114 -18.39 -13.04 -4.64
N GLU A 115 -19.59 -13.58 -4.68
CA GLU A 115 -20.46 -13.45 -5.83
C GLU A 115 -21.07 -12.05 -5.87
N MET A 116 -20.80 -11.32 -6.95
CA MET A 116 -21.41 -10.03 -7.26
C MET A 116 -22.03 -10.08 -8.64
N SER A 117 -23.33 -9.76 -8.73
CA SER A 117 -24.08 -9.75 -9.99
C SER A 117 -23.97 -11.07 -10.79
N GLY A 118 -23.99 -12.21 -10.07
CA GLY A 118 -23.92 -13.55 -10.66
C GLY A 118 -22.53 -13.97 -11.17
N ARG A 119 -21.46 -13.26 -10.78
CA ARG A 119 -20.07 -13.60 -11.13
C ARG A 119 -19.19 -13.59 -9.87
N PRO A 120 -18.23 -14.53 -9.74
CA PRO A 120 -17.24 -14.46 -8.69
C PRO A 120 -16.32 -13.26 -8.93
N GLN A 121 -16.15 -12.43 -7.92
CA GLN A 121 -15.26 -11.27 -7.95
C GLN A 121 -14.28 -11.33 -6.79
N VAL A 122 -13.00 -11.12 -7.08
CA VAL A 122 -11.98 -10.94 -6.04
C VAL A 122 -12.15 -9.56 -5.42
N LEU A 123 -12.30 -9.52 -4.11
CA LEU A 123 -12.59 -8.33 -3.31
C LEU A 123 -11.47 -8.00 -2.32
N GLY A 124 -10.49 -8.88 -2.19
CA GLY A 124 -9.32 -8.64 -1.37
C GLY A 124 -8.30 -9.75 -1.54
N MET A 125 -7.13 -9.51 -0.96
CA MET A 125 -6.01 -10.44 -1.01
C MET A 125 -5.08 -10.21 0.18
N VAL A 126 -4.29 -11.22 0.48
CA VAL A 126 -3.19 -11.17 1.43
C VAL A 126 -2.16 -12.23 1.06
N ALA A 127 -0.89 -11.93 1.24
CA ALA A 127 0.20 -12.87 1.05
C ALA A 127 1.03 -12.97 2.33
N VAL A 128 1.62 -14.14 2.56
CA VAL A 128 2.59 -14.39 3.64
C VAL A 128 3.84 -14.98 3.01
N GLU A 129 4.99 -14.48 3.44
CA GLU A 129 6.31 -15.06 3.16
C GLU A 129 6.96 -15.48 4.48
N GLY A 130 7.39 -16.74 4.58
CA GLY A 130 8.16 -17.22 5.73
C GLY A 130 9.63 -16.81 5.61
N LYS A 131 10.16 -16.15 6.64
CA LYS A 131 11.54 -15.66 6.70
C LYS A 131 12.27 -16.20 7.92
N ASN A 132 13.56 -16.43 7.79
CA ASN A 132 14.40 -16.85 8.91
C ASN A 132 14.68 -15.66 9.83
N VAL A 133 14.59 -15.85 11.14
CA VAL A 133 14.99 -14.86 12.12
C VAL A 133 16.54 -14.74 12.09
N PRO A 134 17.10 -13.56 11.81
CA PRO A 134 18.55 -13.40 11.75
C PRO A 134 19.24 -13.80 13.05
N GLY A 135 20.23 -14.69 12.97
CA GLY A 135 20.99 -15.15 14.15
C GLY A 135 20.28 -16.22 14.99
N SER A 136 19.13 -16.73 14.55
CA SER A 136 18.49 -17.91 15.13
C SER A 136 18.85 -19.18 14.35
N ASP A 137 18.79 -20.33 15.02
CA ASP A 137 18.91 -21.64 14.37
C ASP A 137 17.51 -22.19 14.06
N GLY A 138 17.06 -22.00 12.82
CA GLY A 138 15.80 -22.56 12.33
C GLY A 138 14.51 -21.83 12.73
N GLU A 139 14.58 -20.76 13.53
CA GLU A 139 13.39 -19.97 13.87
C GLU A 139 12.94 -19.11 12.69
N LYS A 140 11.62 -19.10 12.45
CA LYS A 140 11.01 -18.36 11.34
C LYS A 140 9.93 -17.41 11.82
N TYR A 141 9.74 -16.33 11.07
CA TYR A 141 8.64 -15.40 11.20
C TYR A 141 7.91 -15.23 9.87
N GLY A 142 6.63 -14.88 9.92
CA GLY A 142 5.84 -14.58 8.73
C GLY A 142 5.85 -13.08 8.42
N GLU A 143 6.20 -12.68 7.20
CA GLU A 143 6.00 -11.32 6.75
C GLU A 143 4.73 -11.22 5.88
N VAL A 144 3.82 -10.33 6.25
CA VAL A 144 2.55 -10.14 5.54
C VAL A 144 2.70 -9.08 4.45
N TYR A 145 2.32 -9.46 3.24
CA TYR A 145 2.34 -8.61 2.05
C TYR A 145 0.95 -8.50 1.41
N ARG A 146 0.84 -7.53 0.49
CA ARG A 146 -0.30 -7.35 -0.42
C ARG A 146 -1.67 -7.38 0.26
N MET A 147 -1.75 -6.96 1.52
CA MET A 147 -3.00 -6.95 2.26
C MET A 147 -3.89 -5.79 1.79
N ILE A 148 -4.81 -6.09 0.88
CA ILE A 148 -5.68 -5.10 0.23
C ILE A 148 -7.12 -5.58 0.25
N VAL A 149 -8.03 -4.64 0.49
CA VAL A 149 -9.48 -4.85 0.42
C VAL A 149 -10.08 -3.79 -0.50
N SER A 150 -10.84 -4.27 -1.48
CA SER A 150 -11.63 -3.46 -2.40
C SER A 150 -12.49 -2.45 -1.64
N SER A 151 -12.56 -1.24 -2.16
CA SER A 151 -13.31 -0.13 -1.55
C SER A 151 -14.78 -0.47 -1.33
N SER A 152 -15.39 -1.30 -2.19
CA SER A 152 -16.77 -1.78 -2.09
C SER A 152 -17.05 -2.63 -0.84
N CYS A 153 -16.00 -3.22 -0.25
CA CYS A 153 -16.12 -4.17 0.85
C CYS A 153 -15.44 -3.69 2.13
N ARG A 154 -15.08 -2.40 2.20
CA ARG A 154 -14.47 -1.85 3.42
C ARG A 154 -15.48 -1.74 4.55
N ARG A 155 -14.97 -1.82 5.78
CA ARG A 155 -15.78 -1.82 7.02
C ARG A 155 -16.75 -3.00 7.14
N SER A 156 -16.67 -4.00 6.26
CA SER A 156 -17.42 -5.27 6.34
C SER A 156 -16.78 -6.29 7.31
N GLY A 157 -15.56 -6.02 7.81
CA GLY A 157 -14.76 -6.99 8.55
C GLY A 157 -13.84 -7.84 7.68
N LEU A 158 -13.89 -7.73 6.33
CA LEU A 158 -13.05 -8.54 5.43
C LEU A 158 -11.54 -8.41 5.71
N GLY A 159 -11.04 -7.21 5.98
CA GLY A 159 -9.63 -7.02 6.34
C GLY A 159 -9.25 -7.79 7.62
N ARG A 160 -10.15 -7.84 8.61
CA ARG A 160 -9.92 -8.65 9.83
C ARG A 160 -9.89 -10.14 9.50
N GLN A 161 -10.76 -10.62 8.62
CA GLN A 161 -10.78 -12.02 8.21
C GLN A 161 -9.49 -12.41 7.47
N LEU A 162 -9.06 -11.61 6.49
CA LEU A 162 -7.80 -11.83 5.76
C LEU A 162 -6.57 -11.84 6.69
N ALA A 163 -6.47 -10.88 7.62
CA ALA A 163 -5.38 -10.87 8.59
C ALA A 163 -5.41 -12.10 9.50
N LYS A 164 -6.61 -12.55 9.89
CA LYS A 164 -6.76 -13.75 10.71
C LYS A 164 -6.35 -15.00 9.94
N THR A 165 -6.70 -15.11 8.65
CA THR A 165 -6.22 -16.20 7.78
C THR A 165 -4.69 -16.24 7.69
N ALA A 166 -4.05 -15.08 7.50
CA ALA A 166 -2.59 -14.99 7.49
C ALA A 166 -1.99 -15.39 8.85
N GLU A 167 -2.61 -14.96 9.95
CA GLU A 167 -2.18 -15.28 11.31
C GLU A 167 -2.30 -16.78 11.62
N ASP A 168 -3.41 -17.41 11.23
CA ASP A 168 -3.63 -18.83 11.46
C ASP A 168 -2.65 -19.68 10.65
N PHE A 169 -2.35 -19.30 9.41
CA PHE A 169 -1.29 -19.95 8.63
C PHE A 169 0.09 -19.83 9.29
N CYS A 170 0.45 -18.65 9.80
CA CYS A 170 1.73 -18.47 10.49
C CYS A 170 1.83 -19.37 11.73
N ARG A 171 0.72 -19.55 12.47
CA ARG A 171 0.66 -20.49 13.61
C ARG A 171 0.80 -21.94 13.18
N GLU A 172 0.10 -22.35 12.12
CA GLU A 172 0.19 -23.70 11.55
C GLU A 172 1.61 -24.04 11.10
N ARG A 173 2.37 -23.04 10.65
CA ARG A 173 3.78 -23.18 10.27
C ARG A 173 4.76 -23.09 11.44
N GLY A 174 4.29 -22.81 12.66
CA GLY A 174 5.15 -22.66 13.84
C GLY A 174 6.02 -21.41 13.81
N PHE A 175 5.59 -20.35 13.13
CA PHE A 175 6.32 -19.07 13.13
C PHE A 175 6.20 -18.38 14.48
N SER A 176 7.27 -17.74 14.94
CA SER A 176 7.30 -17.11 16.26
C SER A 176 6.61 -15.75 16.32
N LYS A 177 6.54 -15.07 15.18
CA LYS A 177 5.94 -13.73 15.05
C LYS A 177 5.48 -13.46 13.62
N ILE A 178 4.69 -12.40 13.50
CA ILE A 178 4.23 -11.82 12.24
C ILE A 178 4.74 -10.39 12.14
N GLU A 179 5.35 -10.05 11.02
CA GLU A 179 5.78 -8.71 10.69
C GLU A 179 5.00 -8.18 9.47
N LEU A 180 4.77 -6.88 9.43
CA LEU A 180 4.23 -6.20 8.25
C LEU A 180 4.78 -4.79 8.13
N SER A 181 4.85 -4.31 6.89
CA SER A 181 5.19 -2.93 6.58
C SER A 181 4.03 -2.23 5.89
N THR A 182 3.62 -1.07 6.42
CA THR A 182 2.55 -0.25 5.85
C THR A 182 2.92 1.23 5.82
N SER A 183 2.33 2.01 4.94
CA SER A 183 2.53 3.47 4.93
C SER A 183 1.72 4.15 6.04
N SER A 184 2.28 5.16 6.69
CA SER A 184 1.55 6.01 7.67
C SER A 184 0.33 6.71 7.07
N THR A 185 0.27 6.84 5.73
CA THR A 185 -0.90 7.37 5.03
C THR A 185 -2.08 6.40 5.02
N GLN A 186 -1.87 5.09 5.23
CA GLN A 186 -2.91 4.06 5.28
C GLN A 186 -3.53 3.93 6.69
N ARG A 187 -4.12 5.02 7.19
CA ARG A 187 -4.65 5.11 8.57
C ARG A 187 -5.61 3.97 8.95
N ALA A 188 -6.45 3.53 8.01
CA ALA A 188 -7.40 2.45 8.25
C ALA A 188 -6.71 1.09 8.47
N ALA A 189 -5.64 0.80 7.72
CA ALA A 189 -4.84 -0.42 7.88
C ALA A 189 -4.10 -0.39 9.22
N VAL A 190 -3.44 0.74 9.54
CA VAL A 190 -2.75 0.93 10.83
C VAL A 190 -3.69 0.71 12.01
N ALA A 191 -4.90 1.28 11.97
CA ALA A 191 -5.90 1.09 13.02
C ALA A 191 -6.39 -0.37 13.11
N LEU A 192 -6.52 -1.07 11.99
CA LEU A 192 -6.83 -2.50 11.96
C LEU A 192 -5.73 -3.31 12.64
N TYR A 193 -4.46 -3.07 12.31
CA TYR A 193 -3.34 -3.82 12.88
C TYR A 193 -3.20 -3.60 14.38
N PHE A 194 -3.36 -2.36 14.88
CA PHE A 194 -3.39 -2.11 16.32
C PHE A 194 -4.54 -2.88 17.00
N LYS A 195 -5.74 -2.89 16.42
CA LYS A 195 -6.88 -3.67 16.96
C LYS A 195 -6.64 -5.18 16.95
N LEU A 196 -5.80 -5.66 16.04
CA LEU A 196 -5.38 -7.06 15.95
C LEU A 196 -4.23 -7.41 16.89
N GLY A 197 -3.70 -6.44 17.64
CA GLY A 197 -2.65 -6.65 18.63
C GLY A 197 -1.23 -6.45 18.09
N PHE A 198 -1.07 -5.94 16.87
CA PHE A 198 0.24 -5.54 16.35
C PHE A 198 0.77 -4.31 17.10
N LYS A 199 2.08 -4.27 17.28
CA LYS A 199 2.82 -3.18 17.90
C LYS A 199 3.74 -2.54 16.88
N LEU A 200 3.88 -1.23 16.94
CA LEU A 200 4.82 -0.49 16.09
C LEU A 200 6.25 -0.74 16.59
N ILE A 201 7.12 -1.24 15.71
CA ILE A 201 8.53 -1.52 16.05
C ILE A 201 9.49 -0.51 15.42
N LEU A 202 9.20 -0.03 14.22
CA LEU A 202 10.06 0.90 13.49
C LEU A 202 9.25 1.87 12.64
N VAL A 203 9.69 3.13 12.64
CA VAL A 203 9.24 4.15 11.68
C VAL A 203 10.45 4.56 10.85
N HIS A 204 10.38 4.34 9.54
CA HIS A 204 11.47 4.70 8.65
C HIS A 204 10.99 5.36 7.36
N THR A 205 11.90 6.09 6.72
CA THR A 205 11.70 6.66 5.38
C THR A 205 12.51 5.91 4.34
N ARG A 206 13.09 4.73 4.66
CA ARG A 206 13.72 3.87 3.64
C ARG A 206 12.63 3.35 2.72
N SER A 207 12.54 3.92 1.53
CA SER A 207 11.77 3.35 0.42
C SER A 207 12.67 3.26 -0.81
N GLU A 208 12.22 2.51 -1.80
CA GLU A 208 12.88 2.38 -3.11
C GLU A 208 12.82 3.70 -3.92
N PHE A 209 12.12 4.72 -3.42
CA PHE A 209 11.96 6.01 -4.09
C PHE A 209 13.05 7.03 -3.71
N PRO A 210 13.38 7.97 -4.62
CA PRO A 210 14.29 9.07 -4.32
C PRO A 210 13.87 9.87 -3.08
N LYS A 211 14.83 10.28 -2.25
CA LYS A 211 14.58 11.01 -0.99
C LYS A 211 13.70 12.26 -1.16
N TRP A 212 13.84 12.96 -2.29
CA TRP A 212 13.05 14.16 -2.57
C TRP A 212 11.56 13.86 -2.79
N MET A 213 11.23 12.71 -3.39
CA MET A 213 9.84 12.27 -3.60
C MET A 213 9.19 11.88 -2.28
N ILE A 214 9.93 11.18 -1.40
CA ILE A 214 9.50 10.87 -0.03
C ILE A 214 9.29 12.16 0.77
N TRP A 215 10.13 13.18 0.55
CA TRP A 215 9.99 14.46 1.22
C TRP A 215 8.72 15.20 0.79
N VAL A 216 8.36 15.15 -0.50
CA VAL A 216 7.11 15.71 -1.05
C VAL A 216 5.88 14.98 -0.49
N THR A 217 5.89 13.64 -0.50
CA THR A 217 4.74 12.86 -0.01
C THR A 217 4.68 12.76 1.51
N ARG A 218 5.81 12.98 2.19
CA ARG A 218 6.01 12.73 3.63
C ARG A 218 5.54 11.34 4.08
N ALA A 219 5.53 10.38 3.17
CA ALA A 219 5.18 9.01 3.50
C ALA A 219 6.29 8.40 4.37
N THR A 220 5.92 7.96 5.57
CA THR A 220 6.79 7.15 6.42
C THR A 220 6.26 5.73 6.41
N ILE A 221 7.15 4.76 6.35
CA ILE A 221 6.81 3.35 6.46
C ILE A 221 6.85 2.98 7.94
N LEU A 222 5.81 2.28 8.36
CA LEU A 222 5.59 1.74 9.69
C LEU A 222 5.79 0.24 9.59
N THR A 223 6.78 -0.27 10.30
CA THR A 223 6.96 -1.71 10.50
C THR A 223 6.28 -2.09 11.80
N MET A 224 5.37 -3.04 11.74
CA MET A 224 4.58 -3.50 12.88
C MET A 224 4.76 -5.01 13.07
N GLU A 225 4.75 -5.45 14.33
CA GLU A 225 4.98 -6.83 14.71
C GLU A 225 3.93 -7.34 15.68
N LYS A 226 3.61 -8.63 15.60
CA LYS A 226 2.79 -9.36 16.56
C LYS A 226 3.39 -10.74 16.82
N ASN A 227 3.69 -11.05 18.09
CA ASN A 227 4.03 -12.41 18.51
C ASN A 227 2.79 -13.30 18.51
N ILE A 228 2.91 -14.55 18.09
CA ILE A 228 1.78 -15.45 17.83
C ILE A 228 1.88 -16.83 18.47
#